data_AF-A0A3N5HBF2-F1
#
_entry.id   AF-A0A3N5HBF2-F1
#
_cell.length_a   1.000
_cell.length_b   1.000
_cell.length_c   1.000
_cell.angle_alpha   90.00
_cell.angle_beta   90.00
_cell.angle_gamma   90.00
#
_symmetry.space_group_name_H-M   'P 1'
#
loop_
_entity.id
_entity.type
_entity.pdbx_description
1 polymer ?
#
loop_
_entity_poly.entity_id
_entity_poly.type
_entity_poly.pdbx_seq_one_letter_code
_entity_poly.pdbx_strand_id
1 'polypeptide(L)'
;MRIRDLFFMGACLLGACSSRPPPKPAPAVRVELVGPGKAMGSPDTYSAVAQAKATVPLAFRGPGYVTELMQVKSSDGRTRAVGEGDRVRKGEVIARLRGAEYRDKVGQATGHVAAARAAAEKARLDFERAQRLFATQSITR
;
A
#
# COMPACT_ATOMS: atom_id res chain seq x y z
N MET A 1 -133.75 13.13 4.75
CA MET A 1 -133.50 14.51 5.21
C MET A 1 -132.27 15.05 4.49
N ARG A 2 -132.41 16.24 3.90
CA ARG A 2 -131.49 17.08 3.09
C ARG A 2 -129.99 16.96 3.48
N ILE A 3 -129.02 16.68 2.59
CA ILE A 3 -128.40 17.47 1.48
C ILE A 3 -127.63 18.73 1.93
N ARG A 4 -126.27 18.67 1.79
CA ARG A 4 -125.19 19.71 1.68
C ARG A 4 -123.94 19.23 2.44
N ASP A 5 -122.71 19.11 1.95
CA ASP A 5 -121.94 19.36 0.72
C ASP A 5 -120.68 18.43 0.88
N LEU A 6 -120.28 17.53 -0.01
CA LEU A 6 -119.77 17.63 -1.39
C LEU A 6 -118.41 18.38 -1.55
N PHE A 7 -117.52 17.72 -2.32
CA PHE A 7 -116.25 18.15 -2.95
C PHE A 7 -114.94 18.03 -2.13
N PHE A 8 -114.09 17.02 -2.45
CA PHE A 8 -112.96 17.03 -3.43
C PHE A 8 -111.70 17.67 -2.78
N MET A 9 -110.46 17.18 -2.82
CA MET A 9 -109.70 16.36 -3.76
C MET A 9 -108.24 16.31 -3.24
N GLY A 10 -107.48 15.23 -3.53
CA GLY A 10 -106.01 15.24 -3.49
C GLY A 10 -105.38 14.34 -2.41
N ALA A 11 -105.23 13.02 -2.60
CA ALA A 11 -104.29 12.31 -3.49
C ALA A 11 -102.85 12.18 -2.94
N CYS A 12 -102.44 10.92 -2.77
CA CYS A 12 -101.08 10.37 -2.78
C CYS A 12 -100.07 10.87 -1.74
N LEU A 13 -99.56 9.93 -0.93
CA LEU A 13 -98.13 9.58 -0.88
C LEU A 13 -97.92 8.30 -0.05
N LEU A 14 -97.81 7.18 -0.74
CA LEU A 14 -97.17 5.95 -0.27
C LEU A 14 -95.65 6.09 -0.44
N GLY A 15 -94.88 5.69 0.57
CA GLY A 15 -93.43 5.48 0.51
C GLY A 15 -92.95 4.86 1.82
N ALA A 16 -92.93 3.53 1.93
CA ALA A 16 -91.81 2.66 1.59
C ALA A 16 -90.60 2.82 2.54
N CYS A 17 -90.38 1.82 3.41
CA CYS A 17 -89.06 1.55 3.98
C CYS A 17 -88.96 0.07 4.39
N SER A 18 -88.44 -0.76 3.48
CA SER A 18 -87.90 -2.08 3.79
C SER A 18 -86.40 -2.03 3.55
N SER A 19 -85.58 -2.29 4.56
CA SER A 19 -84.13 -2.41 4.39
C SER A 19 -83.62 -3.71 5.02
N ARG A 20 -82.91 -4.52 4.22
CA ARG A 20 -82.16 -5.69 4.70
C ARG A 20 -80.91 -5.19 5.44
N PRO A 21 -80.56 -5.77 6.60
CA PRO A 21 -79.36 -5.38 7.30
C PRO A 21 -78.09 -5.79 6.51
N PRO A 22 -77.06 -4.93 6.47
CA PRO A 22 -75.84 -5.19 5.71
C PRO A 22 -75.02 -6.34 6.31
N PRO A 23 -74.27 -7.10 5.48
CA PRO A 23 -73.38 -8.14 5.96
C PRO A 23 -72.28 -7.54 6.87
N LYS A 24 -72.06 -8.19 8.02
CA LYS A 24 -71.11 -7.71 9.04
C LYS A 24 -69.70 -7.60 8.45
N PRO A 25 -69.00 -6.48 8.67
CA PRO A 25 -67.64 -6.30 8.17
C PRO A 25 -66.69 -7.31 8.83
N ALA A 26 -65.76 -7.87 8.04
CA ALA A 26 -64.73 -8.75 8.56
C ALA A 26 -63.91 -8.01 9.63
N PRO A 27 -63.53 -8.68 10.74
CA PRO A 27 -62.74 -8.04 11.78
C PRO A 27 -61.39 -7.59 11.22
N ALA A 28 -60.99 -6.35 11.53
CA ALA A 28 -59.71 -5.83 11.11
C ALA A 28 -58.59 -6.59 11.82
N VAL A 29 -57.80 -7.34 11.05
CA VAL A 29 -56.60 -8.01 11.56
C VAL A 29 -55.39 -7.22 11.07
N ARG A 30 -54.49 -6.88 11.99
CA ARG A 30 -53.20 -6.29 11.61
C ARG A 30 -52.35 -7.39 10.98
N VAL A 31 -52.09 -7.25 9.70
CA VAL A 31 -51.10 -8.07 8.98
C VAL A 31 -49.88 -7.22 8.70
N GLU A 32 -48.70 -7.79 8.91
CA GLU A 32 -47.42 -7.16 8.59
C GLU A 32 -46.68 -8.08 7.63
N LEU A 33 -46.31 -7.55 6.45
CA LEU A 33 -45.54 -8.27 5.45
C LEU A 33 -44.08 -8.33 5.91
N VAL A 34 -43.60 -9.54 6.22
CA VAL A 34 -42.18 -9.75 6.53
C VAL A 34 -41.38 -9.65 5.22
N GLY A 35 -40.84 -8.48 4.96
CA GLY A 35 -39.77 -8.32 3.97
C GLY A 35 -38.45 -8.84 4.53
N PRO A 36 -37.45 -9.20 3.68
CA PRO A 36 -36.13 -9.56 4.17
C PRO A 36 -35.62 -8.40 5.04
N GLY A 37 -35.44 -8.66 6.34
CA GLY A 37 -34.92 -7.66 7.26
C GLY A 37 -33.61 -7.14 6.71
N LYS A 38 -33.46 -5.81 6.58
CA LYS A 38 -32.14 -5.22 6.35
C LYS A 38 -31.22 -5.82 7.41
N ALA A 39 -30.19 -6.54 6.97
CA ALA A 39 -29.20 -7.11 7.86
C ALA A 39 -28.73 -5.99 8.79
N MET A 40 -29.12 -6.09 10.06
CA MET A 40 -28.74 -5.15 11.10
C MET A 40 -27.34 -5.53 11.56
N GLY A 41 -26.40 -5.47 10.63
CA GLY A 41 -24.98 -5.43 10.88
C GLY A 41 -24.53 -4.07 10.39
N SER A 42 -24.38 -3.11 11.31
CA SER A 42 -23.46 -2.00 11.03
C SER A 42 -22.15 -2.63 10.56
N PRO A 43 -21.56 -2.19 9.43
CA PRO A 43 -20.28 -2.72 9.02
C PRO A 43 -19.32 -2.56 10.19
N ASP A 44 -18.65 -3.65 10.60
CA ASP A 44 -17.70 -3.61 11.70
C ASP A 44 -16.57 -2.64 11.32
N THR A 45 -16.66 -1.41 11.82
CA THR A 45 -15.66 -0.37 11.58
C THR A 45 -14.54 -0.58 12.57
N TYR A 46 -13.43 -1.15 12.09
CA TYR A 46 -12.20 -1.27 12.85
C TYR A 46 -11.28 -0.08 12.57
N SER A 47 -10.84 0.59 13.63
CA SER A 47 -9.79 1.60 13.56
C SER A 47 -8.43 0.91 13.60
N ALA A 48 -7.60 1.14 12.58
CA ALA A 48 -6.23 0.68 12.53
C ALA A 48 -5.32 1.81 12.05
N VAL A 49 -4.06 1.78 12.50
CA VAL A 49 -3.02 2.71 12.05
C VAL A 49 -2.09 1.94 11.11
N ALA A 50 -1.98 2.40 9.86
CA ALA A 50 -1.02 1.86 8.92
C ALA A 50 0.40 2.27 9.33
N GLN A 51 1.29 1.29 9.42
CA GLN A 51 2.72 1.52 9.64
C GLN A 51 3.51 1.08 8.40
N ALA A 52 4.65 1.71 8.18
CA ALA A 52 5.56 1.29 7.12
C ALA A 52 5.98 -0.17 7.37
N LYS A 53 5.90 -1.01 6.34
CA LYS A 53 6.35 -2.41 6.41
C LYS A 53 7.83 -2.52 6.81
N ALA A 54 8.64 -1.55 6.40
CA ALA A 54 10.03 -1.40 6.80
C ALA A 54 10.45 0.06 6.64
N THR A 55 11.22 0.56 7.60
CA THR A 55 11.89 1.87 7.54
C THR A 55 13.38 1.62 7.56
N VAL A 56 14.09 2.12 6.54
CA VAL A 56 15.55 1.93 6.41
C VAL A 56 16.21 3.29 6.45
N PRO A 57 16.99 3.62 7.49
CA PRO A 57 17.78 4.84 7.49
C PRO A 57 18.88 4.73 6.42
N LEU A 58 18.99 5.74 5.57
CA LEU A 58 20.00 5.80 4.52
C LEU A 58 21.12 6.75 4.95
N ALA A 59 22.36 6.27 4.87
CA ALA A 59 23.55 7.05 5.16
C ALA A 59 24.69 6.65 4.23
N PHE A 60 25.64 7.57 4.02
CA PHE A 60 26.84 7.27 3.26
C PHE A 60 27.75 6.33 4.07
N ARG A 61 28.25 5.27 3.44
CA ARG A 61 29.17 4.29 4.07
C ARG A 61 30.53 4.88 4.44
N GLY A 62 30.95 5.94 3.75
CA GLY A 62 32.19 6.65 4.00
C GLY A 62 32.03 8.15 3.75
N PRO A 63 32.98 8.96 4.23
CA PRO A 63 32.97 10.40 4.00
C PRO A 63 33.20 10.71 2.50
N GLY A 64 32.74 11.86 2.06
CA GLY A 64 33.00 12.34 0.71
C GLY A 64 32.03 13.44 0.29
N TYR A 65 32.39 14.13 -0.80
CA TYR A 65 31.54 15.14 -1.40
C TYR A 65 30.54 14.50 -2.36
N VAL A 66 29.27 14.90 -2.27
CA VAL A 66 28.23 14.51 -3.22
C VAL A 66 28.46 15.25 -4.53
N THR A 67 28.61 14.52 -5.63
CA THR A 67 28.78 15.08 -6.97
C THR A 67 27.48 15.07 -7.78
N GLU A 68 26.61 14.10 -7.51
CA GLU A 68 25.34 13.94 -8.23
C GLU A 68 24.24 13.49 -7.28
N LEU A 69 23.03 13.98 -7.52
CA LEU A 69 21.79 13.53 -6.89
C LEU A 69 20.84 13.02 -7.96
N MET A 70 20.08 11.97 -7.63
CA MET A 70 19.04 11.44 -8.49
C MET A 70 18.04 12.53 -8.84
N GLN A 71 17.68 12.59 -10.11
CA GLN A 71 16.73 13.56 -10.63
C GLN A 71 15.37 12.91 -10.81
N VAL A 72 14.33 13.54 -10.28
CA VAL A 72 12.94 13.10 -10.37
C VAL A 72 12.12 14.14 -11.12
N LYS A 73 11.10 13.70 -11.84
CA LYS A 73 10.11 14.59 -12.46
C LYS A 73 9.07 14.96 -11.41
N SER A 74 8.91 16.26 -11.17
CA SER A 74 7.84 16.79 -10.32
C SER A 74 6.49 16.70 -11.02
N SER A 75 5.39 16.81 -10.26
CA SER A 75 4.03 16.94 -10.78
C SER A 75 3.90 18.06 -11.81
N ASP A 76 4.71 19.10 -11.65
CA ASP A 76 4.70 20.31 -12.47
C ASP A 76 5.52 20.14 -13.77
N GLY A 77 5.96 18.91 -14.07
CA GLY A 77 6.73 18.55 -15.27
C GLY A 77 8.21 18.94 -15.23
N ARG A 78 8.66 19.70 -14.22
CA ARG A 78 10.07 20.08 -14.05
C ARG A 78 10.88 18.95 -13.43
N THR A 79 12.15 18.86 -13.84
CA THR A 79 13.12 17.96 -13.21
C THR A 79 13.71 18.63 -11.97
N ARG A 80 13.78 17.90 -10.85
CA ARG A 80 14.41 18.36 -9.60
C ARG A 80 15.21 17.24 -8.95
N ALA A 81 16.11 17.60 -8.03
CA ALA A 81 16.75 16.62 -7.17
C ALA A 81 15.71 15.87 -6.31
N VAL A 82 15.98 14.59 -6.07
CA VAL A 82 15.21 13.74 -5.17
C VAL A 82 15.14 14.36 -3.78
N GLY A 83 13.95 14.31 -3.19
CA GLY A 83 13.65 14.81 -1.86
C GLY A 83 12.74 13.85 -1.10
N GLU A 84 12.28 14.31 0.06
CA GLU A 84 11.36 13.55 0.90
C GLU A 84 10.04 13.29 0.18
N GLY A 85 9.49 12.09 0.34
CA GLY A 85 8.25 11.66 -0.31
C GLY A 85 8.40 11.11 -1.73
N ASP A 86 9.58 11.23 -2.35
CA ASP A 86 9.83 10.64 -3.66
C ASP A 86 9.97 9.12 -3.60
N ARG A 87 9.45 8.43 -4.63
CA ARG A 87 9.55 6.98 -4.73
C ARG A 87 10.93 6.58 -5.25
N VAL A 88 11.58 5.68 -4.54
CA VAL A 88 12.86 5.07 -4.91
C VAL A 88 12.75 3.56 -4.93
N ARG A 89 13.49 2.89 -5.82
CA ARG A 89 13.58 1.42 -5.86
C ARG A 89 14.82 0.93 -5.14
N LYS A 90 14.77 -0.33 -4.69
CA LYS A 90 15.95 -1.01 -4.14
C LYS A 90 17.05 -1.07 -5.22
N GLY A 91 18.25 -0.64 -4.87
CA GLY A 91 19.41 -0.63 -5.77
C GLY A 91 19.50 0.62 -6.65
N GLU A 92 18.56 1.54 -6.53
CA GLU A 92 18.60 2.80 -7.27
C GLU A 92 19.62 3.77 -6.65
N VAL A 93 20.37 4.46 -7.49
CA VAL A 93 21.44 5.37 -7.04
C VAL A 93 20.83 6.73 -6.75
N ILE A 94 20.66 7.03 -5.46
CA ILE A 94 20.08 8.29 -4.97
C ILE A 94 21.12 9.42 -5.00
N ALA A 95 22.39 9.10 -4.70
CA ALA A 95 23.48 10.06 -4.63
C ALA A 95 24.81 9.41 -5.03
N ARG A 96 25.68 10.16 -5.70
CA ARG A 96 27.05 9.75 -6.06
C ARG A 96 28.06 10.57 -5.28
N LEU A 97 29.02 9.89 -4.66
CA LEU A 97 30.17 10.53 -4.03
C LEU A 97 31.33 10.67 -5.01
N ARG A 98 32.18 11.68 -4.80
CA ARG A 98 33.40 11.90 -5.59
C ARG A 98 34.31 10.67 -5.50
N GLY A 99 34.52 10.01 -6.64
CA GLY A 99 35.22 8.73 -6.69
C GLY A 99 36.76 8.80 -6.69
N ALA A 100 37.38 9.97 -6.79
CA ALA A 100 38.83 10.10 -6.95
C ALA A 100 39.61 9.48 -5.77
N GLU A 101 39.30 9.90 -4.55
CA GLU A 101 39.95 9.41 -3.32
C GLU A 101 39.76 7.89 -3.13
N TYR A 102 38.61 7.36 -3.54
CA TYR A 102 38.34 5.92 -3.48
C TYR A 102 39.14 5.14 -4.52
N ARG A 103 39.28 5.68 -5.74
CA ARG A 103 40.11 5.05 -6.79
C ARG A 103 41.58 5.03 -6.39
N ASP A 104 42.08 6.11 -5.79
CA ASP A 104 43.48 6.20 -5.36
C ASP A 104 43.77 5.16 -4.26
N LYS A 105 42.87 5.01 -3.27
CA LYS A 105 42.96 3.97 -2.25
C LYS A 105 42.94 2.57 -2.83
N VAL A 106 42.07 2.31 -3.81
CA VAL A 106 42.06 1.01 -4.51
C VAL A 106 43.38 0.79 -5.24
N GLY A 107 43.89 1.81 -5.95
CA GLY A 107 45.19 1.76 -6.62
C GLY A 107 46.32 1.40 -5.67
N GLN A 108 46.43 2.11 -4.54
CA GLN A 108 47.43 1.82 -3.50
C GLN A 108 47.31 0.39 -2.96
N ALA A 109 46.09 -0.04 -2.60
CA ALA A 109 45.85 -1.39 -2.11
C ALA A 109 46.24 -2.46 -3.14
N THR A 110 45.91 -2.27 -4.41
CA THR A 110 46.31 -3.19 -5.49
C THR A 110 47.83 -3.23 -5.67
N GLY A 111 48.51 -2.10 -5.56
CA GLY A 111 49.97 -2.03 -5.58
C GLY A 111 50.62 -2.79 -4.42
N HIS A 112 50.09 -2.64 -3.19
CA HIS A 112 50.56 -3.40 -2.03
C HIS A 112 50.37 -4.91 -2.21
N VAL A 113 49.22 -5.34 -2.75
CA VAL A 113 48.98 -6.75 -3.05
C VAL A 113 49.97 -7.27 -4.10
N ALA A 114 50.24 -6.50 -5.15
CA ALA A 114 51.20 -6.88 -6.19
C ALA A 114 52.62 -7.01 -5.65
N ALA A 115 53.07 -6.04 -4.84
CA ALA A 115 54.39 -6.07 -4.20
C ALA A 115 54.53 -7.26 -3.24
N ALA A 116 53.51 -7.53 -2.42
CA ALA A 116 53.51 -8.67 -1.50
C ALA A 116 53.57 -10.01 -2.25
N ARG A 117 52.84 -10.15 -3.37
CA ARG A 117 52.90 -11.34 -4.22
C ARG A 117 54.29 -11.54 -4.82
N ALA A 118 54.90 -10.48 -5.36
CA ALA A 118 56.25 -10.55 -5.92
C ALA A 118 57.29 -10.94 -4.85
N ALA A 119 57.17 -10.40 -3.63
CA ALA A 119 58.05 -10.76 -2.52
C ALA A 119 57.87 -12.23 -2.09
N ALA A 120 56.63 -12.73 -2.05
CA ALA A 120 56.34 -14.13 -1.73
C ALA A 120 56.90 -15.09 -2.78
N GLU A 121 56.72 -14.78 -4.07
CA GLU A 121 57.29 -15.57 -5.16
C GLU A 121 58.83 -15.57 -5.12
N LYS A 122 59.44 -14.41 -4.86
CA LYS A 122 60.90 -14.34 -4.68
C LYS A 122 61.37 -15.20 -3.51
N ALA A 123 60.73 -15.09 -2.35
CA ALA A 123 61.08 -15.88 -1.18
C ALA A 123 60.94 -17.38 -1.43
N ARG A 124 59.92 -17.79 -2.20
CA ARG A 124 59.74 -19.18 -2.64
C ARG A 124 60.89 -19.65 -3.53
N LEU A 125 61.26 -18.88 -4.55
CA LEU A 125 62.36 -19.20 -5.45
C LEU A 125 63.71 -19.26 -4.72
N ASP A 126 63.94 -18.32 -3.80
CA ASP A 126 65.15 -18.28 -2.96
C ASP A 126 65.20 -19.52 -2.03
N PHE A 127 64.06 -19.92 -1.46
CA PHE A 127 63.96 -21.14 -0.67
C PHE A 127 64.21 -22.42 -1.49
N GLU A 128 63.63 -22.53 -2.68
CA GLU A 128 63.87 -23.65 -3.61
C GLU A 128 65.33 -23.71 -4.08
N ARG A 129 65.98 -22.55 -4.26
CA ARG A 129 67.42 -22.47 -4.56
C ARG A 129 68.26 -22.93 -3.37
N ALA A 130 67.98 -22.43 -2.17
CA ALA A 130 68.70 -22.81 -0.95
C ALA A 130 68.59 -24.32 -0.71
N GLN A 131 67.41 -24.92 -0.88
CA GLN A 131 67.27 -26.38 -0.77
C GLN A 131 68.15 -27.15 -1.75
N ARG A 132 68.21 -26.72 -3.03
CA ARG A 132 69.04 -27.39 -4.04
C ARG A 132 70.53 -27.29 -3.69
N LEU A 133 71.00 -26.12 -3.29
CA LEU A 133 72.41 -25.92 -2.91
C LEU A 133 72.78 -26.67 -1.63
N PHE A 134 71.84 -26.80 -0.69
CA PHE A 134 72.03 -27.61 0.51
C PHE A 134 72.15 -29.10 0.17
N ALA A 135 71.30 -29.60 -0.73
CA ALA A 135 71.35 -30.98 -1.20
C ALA A 135 72.67 -31.32 -1.92
N THR A 136 73.26 -30.35 -2.64
CA THR A 136 74.59 -30.51 -3.28
C THR A 136 75.76 -30.21 -2.33
N GLN A 137 75.52 -30.10 -1.01
CA GLN A 137 76.53 -29.76 0.02
C GLN A 137 77.33 -28.48 -0.27
N SER A 138 76.76 -27.57 -1.07
CA SER A 138 77.44 -26.37 -1.56
C SER A 138 77.22 -25.14 -0.67
N ILE A 139 76.45 -25.28 0.42
CA ILE A 139 76.24 -24.27 1.47
C ILE A 139 76.20 -24.94 2.85
N THR A 140 76.82 -24.28 3.82
CA THR A 140 76.94 -24.77 5.20
C THR A 140 75.76 -24.32 6.06
N ARG A 141 75.44 -25.13 7.07
CA ARG A 141 74.33 -24.98 8.02
C ARG A 141 74.35 -23.64 8.77
#